data_AF-A0A6M5YLH2-F1
#
_entry.id   AF-A0A6M5YLH2-F1
#
_cell.length_a   1.000
_cell.length_b   1.000
_cell.length_c   1.000
_cell.angle_alpha   90.00
_cell.angle_beta   90.00
_cell.angle_gamma   90.00
#
_symmetry.space_group_name_H-M   'P 1'
#
loop_
_entity.id
_entity.type
_entity.pdbx_description
1 polymer ?
#
loop_
_entity_poly.entity_id
_entity_poly.type
_entity_poly.pdbx_seq_one_letter_code
_entity_poly.pdbx_strand_id
1 'polypeptide(L)'
;MVRFFSLLLASFGLVVTGHAADLPAGTWAVNVDGAKGELVIKDVKAGKVTGTLFDTEFTGTWNGKVLVFKSGDDGYEAHLVSEPGEKERAKYTLTGARVRATKGAPEPSKTGWYAQITADAPEPTGALKAEVRGVMVLDGTKAYVAVKRKTIFGTVEETRVWVYASEGEWKVLKFTLPPLNGKDVIVTAQLAQMDSDGASLPKGALYFLGTFDPKLAADTK
;
A
#
# COMPACT_ATOMS: atom_id res chain seq x y z
N MET A 1 47.30 -14.39 14.70
CA MET A 1 46.91 -13.18 13.94
C MET A 1 45.60 -13.51 13.24
N VAL A 2 44.44 -13.26 13.88
CA VAL A 2 43.13 -13.64 13.35
C VAL A 2 42.38 -12.34 13.00
N ARG A 3 41.98 -12.24 11.72
CA ARG A 3 41.37 -11.06 11.12
C ARG A 3 39.96 -10.85 11.69
N PHE A 4 39.69 -9.64 12.18
CA PHE A 4 38.36 -9.15 12.47
C PHE A 4 37.53 -9.08 11.18
N PHE A 5 36.46 -9.85 11.09
CA PHE A 5 35.39 -9.62 10.12
C PHE A 5 34.35 -8.73 10.79
N SER A 6 34.30 -7.47 10.38
CA SER A 6 33.21 -6.55 10.71
C SER A 6 31.92 -7.05 10.07
N LEU A 7 31.03 -7.64 10.86
CA LEU A 7 29.66 -7.93 10.45
C LEU A 7 28.81 -6.68 10.70
N LEU A 8 28.41 -6.06 9.59
CA LEU A 8 27.44 -4.97 9.53
C LEU A 8 26.14 -5.44 10.21
N LEU A 9 25.77 -4.82 11.33
CA LEU A 9 24.41 -4.94 11.88
C LEU A 9 23.44 -4.22 10.94
N ALA A 10 22.66 -4.95 10.16
CA ALA A 10 21.43 -4.44 9.59
C ALA A 10 20.27 -4.76 10.55
N SER A 11 20.04 -3.84 11.50
CA SER A 11 18.87 -3.85 12.37
C SER A 11 17.63 -3.55 11.53
N PHE A 12 16.97 -4.58 10.97
CA PHE A 12 15.63 -4.39 10.41
C PHE A 12 14.62 -4.30 11.56
N GLY A 13 14.50 -3.09 12.13
CA GLY A 13 13.31 -2.70 12.86
C GLY A 13 12.15 -2.69 11.87
N LEU A 14 11.24 -3.65 11.99
CA LEU A 14 9.98 -3.63 11.26
C LEU A 14 9.12 -2.51 11.88
N VAL A 15 9.27 -1.29 11.38
CA VAL A 15 8.36 -0.20 11.71
C VAL A 15 7.07 -0.49 10.94
N VAL A 16 6.07 -1.04 11.62
CA VAL A 16 4.71 -1.16 11.09
C VAL A 16 4.09 0.23 11.14
N THR A 17 4.36 1.04 10.12
CA THR A 17 3.51 2.18 9.80
C THR A 17 2.40 1.68 8.91
N GLY A 18 1.21 1.40 9.47
CA GLY A 18 0.00 1.30 8.66
C GLY A 18 -0.17 2.62 7.92
N HIS A 19 0.21 2.65 6.63
CA HIS A 19 0.06 3.83 5.79
C HIS A 19 -1.37 3.85 5.27
N ALA A 20 -2.07 4.93 5.61
CA ALA A 20 -3.29 5.30 4.93
C ALA A 20 -2.97 5.64 3.47
N ALA A 21 -3.94 5.52 2.56
CA ALA A 21 -3.73 5.81 1.14
C ALA A 21 -3.07 7.20 0.97
N ASP A 22 -1.93 7.26 0.31
CA ASP A 22 -1.26 8.53 0.03
C ASP A 22 -2.16 9.37 -0.89
N LEU A 23 -2.39 10.64 -0.52
CA LEU A 23 -3.11 11.60 -1.36
C LEU A 23 -2.24 11.95 -2.57
N PRO A 24 -2.65 11.63 -3.81
CA PRO A 24 -1.81 11.90 -4.98
C PRO A 24 -1.55 13.40 -5.18
N ALA A 25 -0.28 13.75 -5.29
CA ALA A 25 0.13 15.06 -5.80
C ALA A 25 -0.19 15.17 -7.30
N GLY A 26 -0.35 16.39 -7.78
CA GLY A 26 -0.64 16.68 -9.19
C GLY A 26 -1.91 17.51 -9.40
N THR A 27 -2.32 17.62 -10.66
CA THR A 27 -3.48 18.41 -11.08
C THR A 27 -4.72 17.52 -11.17
N TRP A 28 -5.74 17.89 -10.41
CA TRP A 28 -7.03 17.23 -10.38
C TRP A 28 -8.07 18.08 -11.10
N ALA A 29 -8.91 17.45 -11.91
CA ALA A 29 -10.09 18.08 -12.49
C ALA A 29 -11.14 18.26 -11.39
N VAL A 30 -11.48 19.50 -11.04
CA VAL A 30 -12.42 19.80 -9.96
C VAL A 30 -13.74 20.38 -10.48
N ASN A 31 -14.82 20.05 -9.78
CA ASN A 31 -16.11 20.70 -9.91
C ASN A 31 -16.59 21.14 -8.52
N VAL A 32 -16.76 22.44 -8.35
CA VAL A 32 -17.35 23.04 -7.15
C VAL A 32 -18.63 23.75 -7.58
N ASP A 33 -19.79 23.21 -7.19
CA ASP A 33 -21.09 23.85 -7.47
C ASP A 33 -21.31 24.18 -8.95
N GLY A 34 -20.88 23.29 -9.86
CA GLY A 34 -20.99 23.46 -11.31
C GLY A 34 -19.82 24.21 -11.95
N ALA A 35 -19.01 24.94 -11.18
CA ALA A 35 -17.79 25.57 -11.68
C ALA A 35 -16.68 24.52 -11.87
N LYS A 36 -16.18 24.39 -13.10
CA LYS A 36 -15.10 23.47 -13.47
C LYS A 36 -13.75 24.18 -13.46
N GLY A 37 -12.71 23.50 -13.01
CA GLY A 37 -11.34 24.01 -13.04
C GLY A 37 -10.35 23.01 -12.48
N GLU A 38 -9.32 23.51 -11.79
CA GLU A 38 -8.23 22.71 -11.28
C GLU A 38 -8.07 22.80 -9.76
N LEU A 39 -7.78 21.65 -9.16
CA LEU A 39 -7.21 21.52 -7.83
C LEU A 39 -5.79 20.96 -8.00
N VAL A 40 -4.77 21.73 -7.64
CA VAL A 40 -3.37 21.28 -7.74
C VAL A 40 -2.86 20.97 -6.34
N ILE A 41 -2.57 19.69 -6.08
CA ILE A 41 -1.88 19.26 -4.86
C ILE A 41 -0.38 19.32 -5.12
N LYS A 42 0.32 20.29 -4.52
CA LYS A 42 1.76 20.52 -4.73
C LYS A 42 2.63 19.63 -3.86
N ASP A 43 2.29 19.48 -2.59
CA ASP A 43 3.08 18.74 -1.60
C ASP A 43 2.20 18.19 -0.46
N VAL A 44 2.56 17.01 0.05
CA VAL A 44 1.93 16.35 1.20
C VAL A 44 3.03 15.87 2.14
N LYS A 45 3.20 16.51 3.30
CA LYS A 45 4.25 16.17 4.28
C LYS A 45 3.73 16.22 5.70
N ALA A 46 3.95 15.14 6.45
CA ALA A 46 3.56 15.02 7.86
C ALA A 46 2.09 15.42 8.12
N GLY A 47 1.18 15.01 7.22
CA GLY A 47 -0.25 15.34 7.29
C GLY A 47 -0.61 16.78 6.92
N LYS A 48 0.35 17.61 6.50
CA LYS A 48 0.10 18.94 5.93
C LYS A 48 0.06 18.85 4.41
N VAL A 49 -0.89 19.56 3.80
CA VAL A 49 -1.06 19.64 2.34
C VAL A 49 -0.93 21.09 1.89
N THR A 50 -0.24 21.33 0.78
CA THR A 50 -0.21 22.64 0.12
C THR A 50 -0.62 22.51 -1.33
N GLY A 51 -1.33 23.51 -1.84
CA GLY A 51 -1.87 23.45 -3.19
C GLY A 51 -2.54 24.73 -3.66
N THR A 52 -3.22 24.64 -4.80
CA THR A 52 -4.12 25.68 -5.31
C THR A 52 -5.48 25.09 -5.67
N LEU A 53 -6.55 25.82 -5.44
CA LEU A 53 -7.90 25.52 -5.95
C LEU A 53 -8.37 26.73 -6.74
N PHE A 54 -8.65 26.57 -8.03
CA PHE A 54 -8.91 27.69 -8.96
C PHE A 54 -7.86 28.80 -8.83
N ASP A 55 -6.58 28.40 -8.90
CA ASP A 55 -5.39 29.27 -8.74
C ASP A 55 -5.25 29.98 -7.38
N THR A 56 -6.18 29.77 -6.44
CA THR A 56 -6.09 30.31 -5.09
C THR A 56 -5.31 29.35 -4.20
N GLU A 57 -4.23 29.84 -3.59
CA GLU A 57 -3.39 29.02 -2.72
C GLU A 57 -4.13 28.58 -1.45
N PHE A 58 -3.86 27.36 -1.01
CA PHE A 58 -4.35 26.85 0.25
C PHE A 58 -3.28 26.06 1.02
N THR A 59 -3.50 25.99 2.33
CA THR A 59 -2.88 25.00 3.21
C THR A 59 -3.99 24.17 3.85
N GLY A 60 -3.80 22.86 3.87
CA GLY A 60 -4.74 21.89 4.40
C GLY A 60 -4.08 20.82 5.26
N THR A 61 -4.92 19.91 5.73
CA THR A 61 -4.54 18.74 6.51
C THR A 61 -5.06 17.47 5.84
N TRP A 62 -4.23 16.44 5.82
CA TRP A 62 -4.53 15.10 5.34
C TRP A 62 -4.29 14.11 6.48
N ASN A 63 -5.30 13.31 6.81
CA ASN A 63 -5.21 12.27 7.83
C ASN A 63 -5.13 10.85 7.26
N GLY A 64 -4.88 10.72 5.95
CA GLY A 64 -4.90 9.44 5.28
C GLY A 64 -6.22 9.04 4.61
N LYS A 65 -7.28 9.80 4.87
CA LYS A 65 -8.62 9.54 4.30
C LYS A 65 -9.38 10.80 3.94
N VAL A 66 -9.20 11.85 4.75
CA VAL A 66 -9.93 13.11 4.67
C VAL A 66 -8.95 14.25 4.44
N LEU A 67 -9.21 15.03 3.39
CA LEU A 67 -8.55 16.29 3.11
C LEU A 67 -9.43 17.41 3.64
N VAL A 68 -8.88 18.28 4.49
CA VAL A 68 -9.54 19.48 4.98
C VAL A 68 -8.66 20.69 4.67
N PHE A 69 -9.21 21.72 4.05
CA PHE A 69 -8.47 22.94 3.73
C PHE A 69 -9.38 24.16 3.64
N LYS A 70 -8.78 25.35 3.57
CA LYS A 70 -9.48 26.59 3.25
C LYS A 70 -8.89 27.21 1.99
N SER A 71 -9.74 27.64 1.07
CA SER A 71 -9.33 28.42 -0.10
C SER A 71 -10.17 29.69 -0.14
N GLY A 72 -9.52 30.85 -0.06
CA GLY A 72 -10.22 32.11 0.21
C GLY A 72 -11.01 32.04 1.53
N ASP A 73 -12.28 32.45 1.47
CA ASP A 73 -13.20 32.43 2.62
C ASP A 73 -13.94 31.09 2.82
N ASP A 74 -13.74 30.14 1.91
CA ASP A 74 -14.46 28.88 1.87
C ASP A 74 -13.67 27.76 2.56
N GLY A 75 -14.36 26.95 3.37
CA GLY A 75 -13.84 25.71 3.94
C GLY A 75 -14.22 24.51 3.08
N TYR A 76 -13.30 23.57 2.92
CA TYR A 76 -13.48 22.36 2.13
C TYR A 76 -13.11 21.13 2.95
N GLU A 77 -13.94 20.12 2.86
CA GLU A 77 -13.69 18.77 3.38
C GLU A 77 -14.01 17.77 2.27
N ALA A 78 -13.13 16.79 2.06
CA ALA A 78 -13.39 15.69 1.13
C ALA A 78 -12.76 14.37 1.57
N HIS A 79 -13.47 13.29 1.24
CA HIS A 79 -13.01 11.92 1.39
C HIS A 79 -12.41 11.43 0.08
N LEU A 80 -11.31 10.69 0.18
CA LEU A 80 -10.71 10.03 -0.97
C LEU A 80 -11.34 8.66 -1.21
N VAL A 81 -11.74 8.43 -2.46
CA VAL A 81 -12.15 7.14 -2.99
C VAL A 81 -11.20 6.78 -4.13
N SER A 82 -10.69 5.55 -4.14
CA SER A 82 -9.84 5.03 -5.20
C SER A 82 -10.54 3.86 -5.90
N GLU A 83 -10.53 3.87 -7.22
CA GLU A 83 -11.03 2.79 -8.06
C GLU A 83 -9.90 2.24 -8.93
N PRO A 84 -9.84 0.91 -9.17
CA PRO A 84 -8.89 0.34 -10.12
C PRO A 84 -9.07 1.00 -11.51
N GLY A 85 -8.00 1.53 -12.07
CA GLY A 85 -7.98 2.05 -13.43
C GLY A 85 -7.32 1.08 -14.40
N GLU A 86 -7.20 1.50 -15.66
CA GLU A 86 -6.48 0.74 -16.68
C GLU A 86 -4.95 0.91 -16.53
N LYS A 87 -4.20 -0.14 -16.88
CA LYS A 87 -2.72 -0.10 -17.00
C LYS A 87 -1.99 0.37 -15.73
N GLU A 88 -2.23 -0.29 -14.60
CA GLU A 88 -1.54 -0.01 -13.32
C GLU A 88 -1.78 1.39 -12.73
N ARG A 89 -2.75 2.13 -13.28
CA ARG A 89 -3.19 3.42 -12.76
C ARG A 89 -4.44 3.24 -11.90
N ALA A 90 -4.60 4.11 -10.93
CA ALA A 90 -5.82 4.20 -10.14
C ALA A 90 -6.52 5.52 -10.44
N LYS A 91 -7.85 5.46 -10.49
CA LYS A 91 -8.68 6.65 -10.54
C LYS A 91 -8.98 7.07 -9.12
N TYR A 92 -8.58 8.27 -8.77
CA TYR A 92 -8.85 8.86 -7.47
C TYR A 92 -9.96 9.90 -7.61
N THR A 93 -10.91 9.86 -6.68
CA THR A 93 -11.97 10.85 -6.56
C THR A 93 -11.99 11.38 -5.14
N LEU A 94 -11.81 12.69 -4.98
CA LEU A 94 -12.15 13.40 -3.77
C LEU A 94 -13.62 13.81 -3.86
N THR A 95 -14.43 13.48 -2.87
CA THR A 95 -15.83 13.94 -2.78
C THR A 95 -16.11 14.49 -1.40
N GLY A 96 -16.82 15.62 -1.33
CA GLY A 96 -17.22 16.15 -0.04
C GLY A 96 -17.96 17.48 -0.10
N ALA A 97 -17.83 18.25 0.98
CA ALA A 97 -18.61 19.45 1.23
C ALA A 97 -17.73 20.70 1.23
N ARG A 98 -18.24 21.76 0.60
CA ARG A 98 -17.79 23.13 0.76
C ARG A 98 -18.69 23.80 1.78
N VAL A 99 -18.10 24.51 2.73
CA VAL A 99 -18.78 25.31 3.75
C VAL A 99 -18.45 26.77 3.51
N ARG A 100 -19.45 27.58 3.20
CA ARG A 100 -19.30 29.03 3.02
C ARG A 100 -19.97 29.77 4.17
N ALA A 101 -19.18 30.54 4.91
CA ALA A 101 -19.73 31.48 5.88
C ALA A 101 -20.26 32.70 5.13
N THR A 102 -21.58 32.88 5.11
CA THR A 102 -22.20 34.07 4.50
C THR A 102 -22.47 35.10 5.58
N LYS A 103 -21.90 36.30 5.44
CA LYS A 103 -22.09 37.39 6.41
C LYS A 103 -23.58 37.78 6.45
N GLY A 104 -24.22 37.57 7.60
CA GLY A 104 -25.64 37.90 7.82
C GLY A 104 -26.62 36.74 7.59
N ALA A 105 -26.16 35.56 7.21
CA ALA A 105 -27.00 34.35 7.17
C ALA A 105 -26.94 33.62 8.53
N PRO A 106 -28.07 33.10 9.04
CA PRO A 106 -28.11 32.39 10.32
C PRO A 106 -27.37 31.04 10.28
N GLU A 107 -27.20 30.43 9.10
CA GLU A 107 -26.46 29.18 8.93
C GLU A 107 -25.49 29.23 7.74
N PRO A 108 -24.32 28.57 7.83
CA PRO A 108 -23.39 28.45 6.72
C PRO A 108 -24.00 27.59 5.61
N SER A 109 -23.82 27.99 4.35
CA SER A 109 -24.27 27.18 3.22
C SER A 109 -23.29 26.02 2.99
N LYS A 110 -23.84 24.83 2.76
CA LYS A 110 -23.08 23.62 2.42
C LYS A 110 -23.43 23.17 1.01
N THR A 111 -22.43 23.06 0.15
CA THR A 111 -22.59 22.53 -1.22
C THR A 111 -21.62 21.39 -1.49
N GLY A 112 -21.99 20.48 -2.39
CA GLY A 112 -21.14 19.37 -2.78
C GLY A 112 -20.04 19.80 -3.74
N TRP A 113 -18.89 19.13 -3.67
CA TRP A 113 -17.83 19.25 -4.67
C TRP A 113 -17.14 17.91 -4.89
N TYR A 114 -16.48 17.77 -6.04
CA TYR A 114 -15.61 16.63 -6.30
C TYR A 114 -14.37 17.04 -7.10
N ALA A 115 -13.28 16.29 -6.93
CA ALA A 115 -12.11 16.38 -7.79
C ALA A 115 -11.66 14.99 -8.22
N GLN A 116 -11.13 14.86 -9.43
CA GLN A 116 -10.67 13.59 -9.98
C GLN A 116 -9.26 13.70 -10.57
N ILE A 117 -8.45 12.67 -10.33
CA ILE A 117 -7.18 12.47 -11.01
C ILE A 117 -7.04 10.99 -11.39
N THR A 118 -6.40 10.74 -12.52
CA THR A 118 -5.86 9.42 -12.83
C THR A 118 -4.36 9.51 -12.63
N ALA A 119 -3.87 8.84 -11.60
CA ALA A 119 -2.45 8.80 -11.28
C ALA A 119 -1.97 7.35 -11.32
N ASP A 120 -0.65 7.17 -11.43
CA ASP A 120 -0.06 5.86 -11.16
C ASP A 120 -0.51 5.46 -9.74
N ALA A 121 -1.04 4.24 -9.59
CA ALA A 121 -1.38 3.75 -8.27
C ALA A 121 -0.10 3.85 -7.43
N PRO A 122 -0.13 4.37 -6.17
CA PRO A 122 1.05 4.36 -5.34
C PRO A 122 1.56 2.92 -5.36
N GLU A 123 2.87 2.76 -5.61
CA GLU A 123 3.49 1.47 -5.32
C GLU A 123 3.02 1.10 -3.92
N PRO A 124 2.40 -0.08 -3.73
CA PRO A 124 1.82 -0.39 -2.44
C PRO A 124 2.89 -0.15 -1.38
N THR A 125 2.76 0.90 -0.57
CA THR A 125 3.72 1.21 0.48
C THR A 125 3.47 0.17 1.57
N GLY A 126 4.15 -0.96 1.40
CA GLY A 126 3.87 -2.23 2.05
C GLY A 126 4.38 -3.43 1.22
N ALA A 127 4.40 -3.28 -0.11
CA ALA A 127 5.02 -4.21 -1.06
C ALA A 127 6.54 -4.07 -1.05
N LEU A 128 7.19 -4.59 -0.02
CA LEU A 128 8.61 -4.88 -0.08
C LEU A 128 8.80 -5.92 -1.18
N LYS A 129 9.48 -5.55 -2.29
CA LYS A 129 10.05 -6.54 -3.19
C LYS A 129 11.15 -7.26 -2.41
N ALA A 130 10.80 -8.40 -1.84
CA ALA A 130 11.69 -9.16 -0.99
C ALA A 130 12.15 -10.41 -1.74
N GLU A 131 13.39 -10.79 -1.47
CA GLU A 131 13.89 -12.12 -1.79
C GLU A 131 13.71 -13.01 -0.56
N VAL A 132 12.73 -13.91 -0.59
CA VAL A 132 12.46 -14.87 0.48
C VAL A 132 13.19 -16.16 0.19
N ARG A 133 14.11 -16.54 1.06
CA ARG A 133 14.83 -17.82 1.00
C ARG A 133 14.33 -18.75 2.09
N GLY A 134 13.91 -19.95 1.73
CA GLY A 134 13.44 -20.95 2.69
C GLY A 134 12.97 -22.22 2.00
N VAL A 135 12.29 -23.09 2.74
CA VAL A 135 11.77 -24.35 2.20
C VAL A 135 10.36 -24.15 1.70
N MET A 136 10.07 -24.50 0.45
CA MET A 136 8.71 -24.50 -0.07
C MET A 136 7.93 -25.65 0.55
N VAL A 137 6.77 -25.37 1.12
CA VAL A 137 5.88 -26.36 1.73
C VAL A 137 4.52 -26.28 1.07
N LEU A 138 4.06 -27.43 0.56
CA LEU A 138 2.70 -27.64 0.08
C LEU A 138 1.98 -28.59 1.04
N ASP A 139 0.86 -28.13 1.58
CA ASP A 139 -0.01 -28.88 2.50
C ASP A 139 -1.46 -28.76 2.03
N GLY A 140 -1.91 -29.74 1.24
CA GLY A 140 -3.24 -29.74 0.63
C GLY A 140 -3.48 -28.52 -0.27
N THR A 141 -4.37 -27.62 0.16
CA THR A 141 -4.72 -26.37 -0.56
C THR A 141 -3.88 -25.17 -0.14
N LYS A 142 -2.87 -25.39 0.71
CA LYS A 142 -2.00 -24.34 1.24
C LYS A 142 -0.60 -24.48 0.68
N ALA A 143 0.02 -23.36 0.34
CA ALA A 143 1.44 -23.30 0.02
C ALA A 143 2.09 -22.12 0.76
N TYR A 144 3.29 -22.32 1.27
CA TYR A 144 4.07 -21.29 1.94
C TYR A 144 5.57 -21.59 1.85
N VAL A 145 6.40 -20.57 2.01
CA VAL A 145 7.84 -20.70 2.22
C VAL A 145 8.13 -20.62 3.71
N ALA A 146 8.69 -21.69 4.27
CA ALA A 146 9.13 -21.77 5.65
C ALA A 146 10.54 -21.22 5.78
N VAL A 147 10.67 -20.09 6.48
CA VAL A 147 11.95 -19.44 6.75
C VAL A 147 12.33 -19.74 8.20
N LYS A 148 13.33 -20.60 8.40
CA LYS A 148 13.85 -20.92 9.73
C LYS A 148 15.04 -20.03 10.05
N ARG A 149 14.97 -19.34 11.18
CA ARG A 149 16.08 -18.51 11.69
C ARG A 149 16.49 -18.99 13.07
N LYS A 150 17.80 -19.03 13.33
CA LYS A 150 18.32 -19.23 14.68
C LYS A 150 18.38 -17.87 15.37
N THR A 151 17.71 -17.73 16.50
CA THR A 151 17.76 -16.50 17.30
C THR A 151 19.09 -16.41 18.05
N ILE A 152 19.38 -15.22 18.58
CA ILE A 152 20.57 -14.96 19.42
C ILE A 152 20.63 -15.87 20.66
N PHE A 153 19.49 -16.45 21.07
CA PHE A 153 19.38 -17.37 22.20
C PHE A 153 19.44 -18.85 21.77
N GLY A 154 19.69 -19.13 20.50
CA GLY A 154 19.82 -20.50 19.97
C GLY A 154 18.50 -21.19 19.64
N THR A 155 17.35 -20.55 19.91
CA THR A 155 16.03 -21.05 19.51
C THR A 155 15.85 -20.95 17.99
N VAL A 156 15.23 -21.95 17.37
CA VAL A 156 14.84 -21.87 15.96
C VAL A 156 13.43 -21.31 15.88
N GLU A 157 13.29 -20.12 15.28
CA GLU A 157 12.00 -19.53 14.94
C GLU A 157 11.68 -19.80 13.48
N GLU A 158 10.44 -20.16 13.20
CA GLU A 158 9.93 -20.34 11.84
C GLU A 158 8.98 -19.20 11.48
N THR A 159 9.30 -18.46 10.44
CA THR A 159 8.40 -17.49 9.81
C THR A 159 7.83 -18.11 8.54
N ARG A 160 6.50 -18.02 8.35
CA ARG A 160 5.82 -18.56 7.16
C ARG A 160 5.39 -17.40 6.26
N VAL A 161 5.86 -17.42 5.02
CA VAL A 161 5.42 -16.49 3.98
C VAL A 161 4.52 -17.26 3.02
N TRP A 162 3.25 -16.91 2.99
CA TRP A 162 2.23 -17.69 2.33
C TRP A 162 2.05 -17.33 0.86
N VAL A 163 1.61 -18.30 0.08
CA VAL A 163 1.12 -18.07 -1.28
C VAL A 163 -0.36 -17.73 -1.21
N TYR A 164 -0.72 -16.52 -1.61
CA TYR A 164 -2.11 -16.13 -1.83
C TYR A 164 -2.42 -16.28 -3.33
N ALA A 165 -3.40 -17.12 -3.66
CA ALA A 165 -3.81 -17.34 -5.03
C ALA A 165 -5.32 -17.58 -5.09
N SER A 166 -5.97 -17.00 -6.10
CA SER A 166 -7.35 -17.28 -6.47
C SER A 166 -7.52 -18.70 -7.03
N GLU A 167 -8.75 -19.21 -7.10
CA GLU A 167 -9.03 -20.57 -7.59
C GLU A 167 -8.49 -20.80 -9.03
N GLY A 168 -8.52 -19.76 -9.87
CA GLY A 168 -7.95 -19.82 -11.23
C GLY A 168 -6.42 -19.92 -11.23
N GLU A 169 -5.74 -19.20 -10.34
CA GLU A 169 -4.28 -19.21 -10.21
C GLU A 169 -3.77 -20.53 -9.63
N TRP A 170 -4.52 -21.14 -8.70
CA TRP A 170 -4.21 -22.48 -8.20
C TRP A 170 -4.15 -23.54 -9.32
N LYS A 171 -4.95 -23.38 -10.39
CA LYS A 171 -4.88 -24.30 -11.54
C LYS A 171 -3.57 -24.20 -12.32
N VAL A 172 -2.86 -23.08 -12.24
CA VAL A 172 -1.54 -22.90 -12.84
C VAL A 172 -0.47 -23.38 -11.86
N LEU A 173 -0.57 -22.96 -10.59
CA LEU A 173 0.39 -23.30 -9.53
C LEU A 173 0.45 -24.80 -9.21
N LYS A 174 -0.61 -25.56 -9.47
CA LYS A 174 -0.63 -27.03 -9.31
C LYS A 174 0.42 -27.76 -10.15
N PHE A 175 0.99 -27.13 -11.18
CA PHE A 175 2.07 -27.72 -11.97
C PHE A 175 3.45 -27.18 -11.56
N THR A 176 3.52 -25.92 -11.12
CA THR A 176 4.78 -25.24 -10.80
C THR A 176 5.28 -25.53 -9.39
N LEU A 177 4.39 -25.61 -8.40
CA LEU A 177 4.76 -25.72 -6.99
C LEU A 177 5.09 -27.15 -6.52
N PRO A 178 4.37 -28.22 -6.93
CA PRO A 178 4.67 -29.57 -6.44
C PRO A 178 6.11 -30.05 -6.67
N PRO A 179 6.77 -29.75 -7.81
CA PRO A 179 8.19 -30.07 -8.00
C PRO A 179 9.15 -29.40 -7.03
N LEU A 180 8.72 -28.32 -6.37
CA LEU A 180 9.48 -27.54 -5.39
C LEU A 180 9.17 -27.94 -3.94
N ASN A 181 8.16 -28.76 -3.69
CA ASN A 181 7.77 -29.14 -2.33
C ASN A 181 8.93 -29.79 -1.57
N GLY A 182 9.21 -29.30 -0.36
CA GLY A 182 10.29 -29.76 0.50
C GLY A 182 11.69 -29.32 0.08
N LYS A 183 11.82 -28.50 -0.97
CA LYS A 183 13.12 -28.01 -1.46
C LYS A 183 13.39 -26.58 -1.01
N ASP A 184 14.66 -26.25 -0.89
CA ASP A 184 15.12 -24.87 -0.70
C ASP A 184 14.83 -24.05 -1.96
N VAL A 185 14.13 -22.95 -1.76
CA VAL A 185 13.72 -22.04 -2.82
C VAL A 185 14.11 -20.61 -2.49
N ILE A 186 14.27 -19.84 -3.56
CA ILE A 186 14.35 -18.39 -3.53
C ILE A 186 13.14 -17.87 -4.28
N VAL A 187 12.34 -17.05 -3.61
CA VAL A 187 11.15 -16.41 -4.19
C VAL A 187 11.36 -14.92 -4.16
N THR A 188 11.40 -14.29 -5.33
CA THR A 188 11.38 -12.83 -5.45
C THR A 188 9.97 -12.38 -5.75
N ALA A 189 9.37 -11.64 -4.82
CA ALA A 189 8.00 -11.14 -4.96
C ALA A 189 7.76 -9.95 -4.03
N GLN A 190 6.66 -9.24 -4.28
CA GLN A 190 6.16 -8.28 -3.32
C GLN A 190 5.58 -9.03 -2.11
N LEU A 191 5.81 -8.52 -0.90
CA LEU A 191 5.20 -9.06 0.31
C LEU A 191 4.08 -8.15 0.80
N ALA A 192 3.03 -8.73 1.35
CA ALA A 192 1.99 -8.02 2.06
C ALA A 192 1.64 -8.77 3.35
N GLN A 193 0.96 -8.10 4.26
CA GLN A 193 0.45 -8.69 5.50
C GLN A 193 -1.08 -8.70 5.47
N MET A 194 -1.68 -9.80 5.92
CA MET A 194 -3.13 -9.92 5.93
C MET A 194 -3.72 -9.18 7.14
N ASP A 195 -4.54 -8.17 6.87
CA ASP A 195 -5.17 -7.33 7.90
C ASP A 195 -6.39 -8.00 8.58
N SER A 196 -6.96 -9.03 7.93
CA SER A 196 -8.11 -9.81 8.42
C SER A 196 -7.90 -11.30 8.17
N ASP A 197 -8.81 -12.16 8.64
CA ASP A 197 -8.79 -13.56 8.24
C ASP A 197 -9.12 -13.68 6.75
N GLY A 198 -8.27 -14.38 5.99
CA GLY A 198 -8.47 -14.63 4.56
C GLY A 198 -8.95 -16.06 4.30
N ALA A 199 -9.46 -16.32 3.09
CA ALA A 199 -10.03 -17.62 2.69
C ALA A 199 -9.08 -18.82 2.87
N SER A 200 -7.77 -18.61 3.03
CA SER A 200 -6.78 -19.68 3.24
C SER A 200 -5.60 -19.28 4.14
N LEU A 201 -5.63 -18.08 4.71
CA LEU A 201 -4.50 -17.46 5.40
C LEU A 201 -4.93 -16.96 6.79
N PRO A 202 -4.14 -17.23 7.85
CA PRO A 202 -4.45 -16.71 9.17
C PRO A 202 -4.32 -15.18 9.20
N LYS A 203 -5.10 -14.51 10.06
CA LYS A 203 -4.91 -13.08 10.34
C LYS A 203 -3.46 -12.77 10.70
N GLY A 204 -2.92 -11.69 10.14
CA GLY A 204 -1.53 -11.27 10.32
C GLY A 204 -0.51 -12.07 9.52
N ALA A 205 -0.93 -13.02 8.66
CA ALA A 205 -0.02 -13.76 7.79
C ALA A 205 0.70 -12.84 6.81
N LEU A 206 2.01 -13.05 6.66
CA LEU A 206 2.76 -12.52 5.53
C LEU A 206 2.47 -13.36 4.29
N TYR A 207 2.25 -12.73 3.14
CA TYR A 207 2.01 -13.45 1.89
C TYR A 207 2.66 -12.76 0.69
N PHE A 208 2.88 -13.53 -0.38
CA PHE A 208 3.35 -13.01 -1.66
C PHE A 208 2.19 -12.32 -2.39
N LEU A 209 2.37 -11.03 -2.68
CA LEU A 209 1.42 -10.22 -3.43
C LEU A 209 1.76 -10.25 -4.92
N GLY A 210 0.76 -10.55 -5.75
CA GLY A 210 0.89 -10.56 -7.20
C GLY A 210 1.74 -11.71 -7.73
N THR A 211 2.48 -11.48 -8.82
CA THR A 211 3.30 -12.50 -9.46
C THR A 211 4.53 -12.84 -8.62
N PHE A 212 4.75 -14.14 -8.38
CA PHE A 212 5.96 -14.64 -7.72
C PHE A 212 6.57 -15.76 -8.56
N ASP A 213 7.90 -15.78 -8.64
CA ASP A 213 8.68 -16.73 -9.45
C ASP A 213 9.59 -17.54 -8.53
N PRO A 214 9.12 -18.70 -8.02
CA PRO A 214 9.90 -19.52 -7.10
C PRO A 214 10.95 -20.32 -7.88
N LYS A 215 12.22 -20.16 -7.50
CA LYS A 215 13.36 -20.88 -8.09
C LYS A 215 13.99 -21.78 -7.04
N LEU A 216 14.60 -22.89 -7.47
CA LEU A 216 15.47 -23.64 -6.58
C LEU A 216 16.62 -22.73 -6.14
N ALA A 217 16.89 -22.70 -4.84
CA ALA A 217 18.12 -22.11 -4.36
C ALA A 217 19.27 -22.94 -4.96
N ALA A 218 20.13 -22.32 -5.77
CA ALA A 218 21.32 -23.01 -6.23
C ALA A 218 22.12 -23.44 -4.99
N ASP A 219 22.63 -24.68 -4.98
CA ASP A 219 23.53 -25.18 -3.94
C ASP A 219 24.78 -24.28 -3.90
N THR A 220 24.74 -23.20 -3.12
CA THR A 220 25.96 -22.58 -2.61
C THR A 220 26.55 -23.55 -1.59
N LYS A 221 27.29 -24.53 -2.12
CA LYS A 221 28.30 -25.29 -1.38
C LYS A 221 29.33 -24.35 -0.77
#